data_AF-A0A3G2GE47-F1
#
_entry.id   AF-A0A3G2GE47-F1
#
_cell.length_a   1.000
_cell.length_b   1.000
_cell.length_c   1.000
_cell.angle_alpha   90.00
_cell.angle_beta   90.00
_cell.angle_gamma   90.00
#
_symmetry.space_group_name_H-M   'P 1'
#
loop_
_entity.id
_entity.type
_entity.pdbx_description
1 polymer ?
#
loop_
_entity_poly.entity_id
_entity_poly.type
_entity_poly.pdbx_seq_one_letter_code
_entity_poly.pdbx_strand_id
1 'polypeptide(L)'
;MRKIFISSFLVVSVSMFSQTVSDLKFDSNVIDSENSYVALQKKETDTKYGYGFIYFDEMAGYSFRSLGDLAVENGKLKVVTDEFHKSSMLISRIGNFNLKTAKLSDDVVKKLNLESPPKWLGNYKGSKPENEKILDRASKLNGANNPQLALPKLLELHKNNFKTEALYFELIFSYNALGKFPEAEMISQEAIKNKKADDLIKKNTSTH
;
A
#
# COMPACT_ATOMS: atom_id res chain seq x y z
N MET A 1 29.89 65.35 -12.28
CA MET A 1 29.64 64.01 -12.87
C MET A 1 28.74 63.23 -11.93
N ARG A 2 27.49 63.00 -12.28
CA ARG A 2 26.47 62.42 -11.40
C ARG A 2 26.29 60.95 -11.74
N LYS A 3 26.72 60.03 -10.86
CA LYS A 3 26.58 58.58 -11.05
C LYS A 3 25.15 58.18 -10.70
N ILE A 4 24.38 57.71 -11.67
CA ILE A 4 23.05 57.13 -11.47
C ILE A 4 23.26 55.62 -11.30
N PHE A 5 23.10 55.13 -10.07
CA PHE A 5 23.02 53.70 -9.81
C PHE A 5 21.61 53.22 -10.16
N ILE A 6 21.48 52.49 -11.26
CA ILE A 6 20.25 51.79 -11.63
C ILE A 6 20.28 50.45 -10.89
N SER A 7 19.52 50.35 -9.80
CA SER A 7 19.27 49.08 -9.12
C SER A 7 18.22 48.32 -9.94
N SER A 8 18.65 47.23 -10.57
CA SER A 8 17.77 46.35 -11.35
C SER A 8 16.95 45.50 -10.40
N PHE A 9 15.64 45.75 -10.34
CA PHE A 9 14.70 44.98 -9.55
C PHE A 9 14.47 43.62 -10.23
N LEU A 10 15.13 42.58 -9.74
CA LEU A 10 14.96 41.20 -10.21
C LEU A 10 13.63 40.68 -9.70
N VAL A 11 12.58 40.73 -10.52
CA VAL A 11 11.30 40.07 -10.26
C VAL A 11 11.53 38.57 -10.36
N VAL A 12 11.72 37.91 -9.22
CA VAL A 12 11.69 36.46 -9.13
C VAL A 12 10.23 36.02 -9.32
N SER A 13 9.91 35.58 -10.53
CA SER A 13 8.66 34.91 -10.85
C SER A 13 8.64 33.58 -10.12
N VAL A 14 8.02 33.56 -8.94
CA VAL A 14 7.67 32.31 -8.26
C VAL A 14 6.57 31.66 -9.09
N SER A 15 6.94 30.70 -9.93
CA SER A 15 6.00 29.85 -10.66
C SER A 15 5.11 29.13 -9.65
N MET A 16 3.91 29.64 -9.44
CA MET A 16 2.86 28.92 -8.74
C MET A 16 2.45 27.73 -9.62
N PHE A 17 3.05 26.57 -9.37
CA PHE A 17 2.59 25.30 -9.94
C PHE A 17 1.18 25.02 -9.41
N SER A 18 0.18 25.47 -10.16
CA SER A 18 -1.23 25.20 -9.89
C SER A 18 -1.46 23.70 -9.94
N GLN A 19 -1.90 23.14 -8.82
CA GLN A 19 -2.40 21.76 -8.79
C GLN A 19 -3.64 21.70 -9.69
N THR A 20 -3.78 20.60 -10.41
CA THR A 20 -4.94 20.37 -11.29
C THR A 20 -5.50 19.00 -11.00
N VAL A 21 -6.80 18.78 -11.25
CA VAL A 21 -7.45 17.45 -11.09
C VAL A 21 -6.71 16.36 -11.86
N SER A 22 -5.99 16.71 -12.93
CA SER A 22 -5.13 15.79 -13.69
C SER A 22 -3.98 15.18 -12.89
N ASP A 23 -3.66 15.71 -11.71
CA ASP A 23 -2.67 15.12 -10.80
C ASP A 23 -3.20 13.85 -10.12
N LEU A 24 -4.52 13.64 -10.06
CA LEU A 24 -5.14 12.42 -9.52
C LEU A 24 -5.25 11.35 -10.60
N LYS A 25 -4.33 10.38 -10.60
CA LYS A 25 -4.36 9.22 -11.49
C LYS A 25 -4.79 7.97 -10.73
N PHE A 26 -5.97 7.44 -11.02
CA PHE A 26 -6.53 6.26 -10.35
C PHE A 26 -6.03 4.95 -10.98
N ASP A 27 -4.72 4.81 -11.12
CA ASP A 27 -4.07 3.65 -11.76
C ASP A 27 -3.42 2.69 -10.75
N SER A 28 -2.97 3.21 -9.60
CA SER A 28 -2.39 2.42 -8.51
C SER A 28 -3.40 1.53 -7.80
N ASN A 29 -2.92 0.41 -7.26
CA ASN A 29 -3.69 -0.45 -6.36
C ASN A 29 -3.27 -0.24 -4.89
N VAL A 30 -3.88 -1.01 -3.99
CA VAL A 30 -3.64 -0.95 -2.54
C VAL A 30 -2.19 -1.25 -2.17
N ILE A 31 -1.57 -2.22 -2.84
CA ILE A 31 -0.19 -2.66 -2.56
C ILE A 31 0.81 -1.61 -3.03
N ASP A 32 0.62 -1.06 -4.23
CA ASP A 32 1.46 0.01 -4.78
C ASP A 32 1.35 1.31 -3.96
N SER A 33 0.22 1.45 -3.26
CA SER A 33 -0.11 2.58 -2.39
C SER A 33 0.24 2.35 -0.92
N GLU A 34 0.89 1.23 -0.55
CA GLU A 34 1.34 1.01 0.82
C GLU A 34 2.22 2.18 1.29
N ASN A 35 1.99 2.63 2.53
CA ASN A 35 2.68 3.75 3.17
C ASN A 35 2.55 5.08 2.40
N SER A 36 1.39 5.32 1.78
CA SER A 36 1.17 6.52 0.96
C SER A 36 -0.18 7.17 1.27
N TYR A 37 -0.23 8.50 1.10
CA TYR A 37 -1.50 9.21 0.98
C TYR A 37 -2.16 8.88 -0.35
N VAL A 38 -3.47 8.67 -0.32
CA VAL A 38 -4.26 8.38 -1.51
C VAL A 38 -5.57 9.16 -1.52
N ALA A 39 -6.04 9.49 -2.72
CA ALA A 39 -7.42 9.80 -2.96
C ALA A 39 -8.16 8.55 -3.47
N LEU A 40 -9.41 8.40 -3.06
CA LEU A 40 -10.32 7.37 -3.52
C LEU A 40 -11.17 7.90 -4.67
N GLN A 41 -11.50 7.03 -5.63
CA GLN A 41 -12.37 7.42 -6.72
C GLN A 41 -13.75 7.78 -6.16
N LYS A 42 -14.24 8.96 -6.51
CA LYS A 42 -15.55 9.44 -6.08
C LYS A 42 -16.65 8.89 -6.99
N LYS A 43 -17.89 8.82 -6.49
CA LYS A 43 -19.05 8.54 -7.35
C LYS A 43 -19.37 9.77 -8.20
N GLU A 44 -20.17 9.59 -9.25
CA GLU A 44 -20.58 10.70 -10.12
C GLU A 44 -21.30 11.81 -9.35
N THR A 45 -22.10 11.42 -8.36
CA THR A 45 -22.88 12.32 -7.49
C THR A 45 -22.03 13.11 -6.49
N ASP A 46 -20.81 12.66 -6.22
CA ASP A 46 -19.97 13.25 -5.19
C ASP A 46 -19.20 14.45 -5.75
N THR A 47 -19.05 15.50 -4.95
CA THR A 47 -18.32 16.72 -5.34
C THR A 47 -16.87 16.74 -4.84
N LYS A 48 -16.50 15.78 -3.97
CA LYS A 48 -15.18 15.67 -3.35
C LYS A 48 -14.67 14.24 -3.46
N TYR A 49 -13.36 14.08 -3.30
CA TYR A 49 -12.71 12.78 -3.24
C TYR A 49 -12.41 12.44 -1.79
N GLY A 50 -12.88 11.29 -1.29
CA GLY A 50 -12.40 10.80 0.01
C GLY A 50 -10.89 10.60 -0.06
N TYR A 51 -10.15 11.02 0.98
CA TYR A 51 -8.70 10.83 1.04
C TYR A 51 -8.25 10.31 2.39
N GLY A 52 -7.09 9.69 2.38
CA GLY A 52 -6.54 9.08 3.57
C GLY A 52 -5.16 8.49 3.32
N PHE A 53 -4.79 7.53 4.16
CA PHE A 53 -3.48 6.89 4.13
C PHE A 53 -3.64 5.38 4.13
N ILE A 54 -2.99 4.70 3.18
CA ILE A 54 -2.93 3.24 3.12
C ILE A 54 -1.65 2.77 3.82
N TYR A 55 -1.80 1.82 4.72
CA TYR A 55 -0.69 1.22 5.45
C TYR A 55 -0.97 -0.24 5.80
N PHE A 56 0.08 -0.97 6.15
CA PHE A 56 -0.04 -2.32 6.69
C PHE A 56 -0.03 -2.24 8.22
N ASP A 57 -1.11 -2.72 8.84
CA ASP A 57 -1.20 -2.95 10.28
C ASP A 57 -0.75 -4.40 10.55
N GLU A 58 0.35 -4.59 11.27
CA GLU A 58 0.93 -5.93 11.47
C GLU A 58 -0.03 -6.90 12.20
N MET A 59 -1.04 -6.41 12.93
CA MET A 59 -2.06 -7.26 13.56
C MET A 59 -3.24 -7.55 12.62
N ALA A 60 -3.64 -6.57 11.83
CA ALA A 60 -4.93 -6.60 11.13
C ALA A 60 -4.85 -6.54 9.59
N GLY A 61 -3.66 -6.38 9.03
CA GLY A 61 -3.39 -6.33 7.59
C GLY A 61 -3.56 -4.95 6.96
N TYR A 62 -3.74 -4.93 5.64
CA TYR A 62 -3.89 -3.71 4.86
C TYR A 62 -5.07 -2.86 5.30
N SER A 63 -4.82 -1.58 5.53
CA SER A 63 -5.74 -0.68 6.21
C SER A 63 -5.73 0.69 5.56
N PHE A 64 -6.90 1.29 5.45
CA PHE A 64 -7.09 2.66 5.01
C PHE A 64 -7.56 3.50 6.19
N ARG A 65 -6.75 4.49 6.59
CA ARG A 65 -7.18 5.51 7.55
C ARG A 65 -7.73 6.71 6.80
N SER A 66 -9.03 6.97 6.94
CA SER A 66 -9.68 8.14 6.38
C SER A 66 -9.24 9.41 7.11
N LEU A 67 -8.96 10.47 6.35
CA LEU A 67 -8.51 11.76 6.88
C LEU A 67 -9.43 12.93 6.44
N GLY A 68 -10.52 12.62 5.75
CA GLY A 68 -11.52 13.56 5.27
C GLY A 68 -11.63 13.52 3.75
N ASP A 69 -11.83 14.70 3.15
CA ASP A 69 -12.03 14.86 1.71
C ASP A 69 -11.00 15.79 1.06
N LEU A 70 -10.78 15.61 -0.24
CA LEU A 70 -10.13 16.56 -1.12
C LEU A 70 -11.19 17.21 -2.01
N ALA A 71 -11.34 18.53 -1.86
CA ALA A 71 -12.13 19.36 -2.76
C ALA A 71 -11.25 19.91 -3.88
N VAL A 72 -11.88 20.16 -5.03
CA VAL A 72 -11.25 20.86 -6.16
C VAL A 72 -11.80 22.28 -6.19
N GLU A 73 -10.97 23.25 -5.87
CA GLU A 73 -11.30 24.67 -5.92
C GLU A 73 -10.39 25.36 -6.94
N ASN A 74 -10.97 25.91 -8.01
CA ASN A 74 -10.22 26.57 -9.10
C ASN A 74 -9.10 25.67 -9.69
N GLY A 75 -9.42 24.38 -9.86
CA GLY A 75 -8.49 23.34 -10.31
C GLY A 75 -7.56 22.79 -9.22
N LYS A 76 -7.39 23.49 -8.09
CA LYS A 76 -6.45 23.10 -7.03
C LYS A 76 -7.09 22.15 -6.03
N LEU A 77 -6.33 21.17 -5.59
CA LEU A 77 -6.72 20.28 -4.51
C LEU A 77 -6.59 21.00 -3.16
N LYS A 78 -7.58 20.78 -2.29
CA LYS A 78 -7.61 21.32 -0.94
C LYS A 78 -8.21 20.30 0.03
N VAL A 79 -7.56 20.14 1.17
CA VAL A 79 -8.07 19.29 2.26
C VAL A 79 -9.30 19.94 2.88
N VAL A 80 -10.35 19.14 3.03
CA VAL A 80 -11.56 19.47 3.76
C VAL A 80 -11.72 18.41 4.87
N THR A 81 -11.57 18.85 6.12
CA THR A 81 -11.72 17.99 7.29
C THR A 81 -12.97 18.43 8.05
N ASP A 82 -13.95 17.53 8.17
CA ASP A 82 -15.16 17.73 8.95
C ASP A 82 -14.90 17.57 10.46
N GLU A 83 -15.90 17.89 11.29
CA GLU A 83 -15.80 17.75 12.76
C GLU A 83 -15.59 16.29 13.19
N PHE A 84 -16.08 15.33 12.42
CA PHE A 84 -15.88 13.91 12.71
C PHE A 84 -14.41 13.53 12.59
N HIS A 85 -13.75 13.85 11.48
CA HIS A 85 -12.32 13.55 11.28
C HIS A 85 -11.40 14.36 12.20
N LYS A 86 -11.87 15.48 12.79
CA LYS A 86 -11.12 16.21 13.84
C LYS A 86 -11.16 15.50 15.20
N SER A 87 -12.26 14.82 15.51
CA SER A 87 -12.53 14.25 16.84
C SER A 87 -12.42 12.72 16.90
N SER A 88 -12.46 12.05 15.75
CA SER A 88 -12.58 10.60 15.63
C SER A 88 -11.62 10.03 14.58
N MET A 89 -11.27 8.76 14.76
CA MET A 89 -10.45 8.01 13.81
C MET A 89 -11.31 7.00 13.08
N LEU A 90 -11.30 7.06 11.74
CA LEU A 90 -11.97 6.08 10.89
C LEU A 90 -10.92 5.25 10.15
N ILE A 91 -10.83 3.96 10.49
CA ILE A 91 -9.97 2.98 9.83
C ILE A 91 -10.85 1.89 9.21
N SER A 92 -10.65 1.63 7.93
CA SER A 92 -11.27 0.52 7.20
C SER A 92 -10.22 -0.54 6.86
N ARG A 93 -10.55 -1.82 7.06
CA ARG A 93 -9.70 -2.93 6.64
C ARG A 93 -9.94 -3.21 5.16
N ILE A 94 -8.86 -3.28 4.40
CA ILE A 94 -8.95 -3.40 2.95
C ILE A 94 -9.02 -4.88 2.58
N GLY A 95 -10.20 -5.33 2.18
CA GLY A 95 -10.40 -6.68 1.60
C GLY A 95 -10.34 -6.69 0.07
N ASN A 96 -10.66 -5.57 -0.58
CA ASN A 96 -10.60 -5.45 -2.04
C ASN A 96 -9.25 -4.87 -2.49
N PHE A 97 -8.30 -5.74 -2.80
CA PHE A 97 -6.96 -5.36 -3.26
C PHE A 97 -6.93 -4.78 -4.68
N ASN A 98 -8.00 -4.94 -5.45
CA ASN A 98 -8.16 -4.34 -6.78
C ASN A 98 -8.70 -2.90 -6.72
N LEU A 99 -8.96 -2.36 -5.52
CA LEU A 99 -9.35 -0.97 -5.34
C LEU A 99 -8.34 -0.05 -6.02
N LYS A 100 -8.83 0.73 -6.99
CA LYS A 100 -8.03 1.75 -7.66
C LYS A 100 -7.95 3.00 -6.82
N THR A 101 -6.73 3.46 -6.62
CA THR A 101 -6.38 4.61 -5.79
C THR A 101 -5.57 5.59 -6.60
N ALA A 102 -5.68 6.88 -6.27
CA ALA A 102 -4.76 7.88 -6.75
C ALA A 102 -3.72 8.18 -5.68
N LYS A 103 -2.53 7.60 -5.83
CA LYS A 103 -1.39 7.88 -4.96
C LYS A 103 -0.99 9.35 -5.10
N LEU A 104 -0.99 10.08 -4.00
CA LEU A 104 -0.55 11.47 -4.00
C LEU A 104 0.98 11.51 -4.11
N SER A 105 1.49 12.31 -5.03
CA SER A 105 2.93 12.54 -5.16
C SER A 105 3.47 13.35 -3.98
N ASP A 106 4.77 13.25 -3.73
CA ASP A 106 5.44 14.02 -2.66
C ASP A 106 5.20 15.54 -2.80
N ASP A 107 5.11 16.04 -4.04
CA ASP A 107 4.82 17.45 -4.30
C ASP A 107 3.39 17.82 -3.89
N VAL A 108 2.41 16.95 -4.16
CA VAL A 108 1.02 17.16 -3.70
C VAL A 108 0.96 17.08 -2.18
N VAL A 109 1.61 16.10 -1.57
CA VAL A 109 1.68 15.93 -0.10
C VAL A 109 2.26 17.18 0.58
N LYS A 110 3.39 17.70 0.06
CA LYS A 110 4.01 18.94 0.57
C LYS A 110 3.10 20.16 0.39
N LYS A 111 2.47 20.32 -0.79
CA LYS A 111 1.59 21.47 -1.07
C LYS A 111 0.32 21.44 -0.23
N LEU A 112 -0.18 20.26 0.14
CA LEU A 112 -1.30 20.08 1.05
C LEU A 112 -0.88 20.21 2.54
N ASN A 113 0.40 20.48 2.81
CA ASN A 113 0.98 20.60 4.14
C ASN A 113 0.74 19.35 5.01
N LEU A 114 0.80 18.17 4.38
CA LEU A 114 0.63 16.88 5.04
C LEU A 114 1.97 16.39 5.60
N GLU A 115 1.93 15.77 6.78
CA GLU A 115 3.11 15.19 7.42
C GLU A 115 3.54 13.89 6.68
N SER A 116 4.81 13.79 6.28
CA SER A 116 5.32 12.63 5.53
C SER A 116 6.66 12.12 6.09
N PRO A 117 6.73 10.87 6.60
CA PRO A 117 5.59 10.01 6.91
C PRO A 117 4.80 10.55 8.12
N PRO A 118 3.51 10.23 8.26
CA PRO A 118 2.74 10.63 9.43
C PRO A 118 3.32 10.02 10.72
N LYS A 119 3.43 10.81 11.81
CA LYS A 119 3.99 10.31 13.09
C LYS A 119 3.29 9.07 13.63
N TRP A 120 1.97 9.04 13.52
CA TRP A 120 1.14 7.94 14.00
C TRP A 120 1.43 6.61 13.30
N LEU A 121 2.02 6.61 12.10
CA LEU A 121 2.36 5.40 11.36
C LEU A 121 3.36 4.53 12.13
N GLY A 122 4.22 5.15 12.95
CA GLY A 122 5.18 4.44 13.80
C GLY A 122 4.53 3.42 14.74
N ASN A 123 3.30 3.66 15.18
CA ASN A 123 2.58 2.79 16.11
C ASN A 123 2.15 1.44 15.49
N TYR A 124 2.17 1.35 14.16
CA TYR A 124 1.77 0.15 13.42
C TYR A 124 2.97 -0.64 12.88
N LYS A 125 4.19 -0.14 13.11
CA LYS A 125 5.41 -0.83 12.70
C LYS A 125 5.72 -1.96 13.68
N GLY A 126 5.74 -3.19 13.19
CA GLY A 126 6.16 -4.35 13.96
C GLY A 126 7.67 -4.40 14.16
N SER A 127 8.10 -5.09 15.21
CA SER A 127 9.51 -5.39 15.50
C SER A 127 10.03 -6.63 14.77
N LYS A 128 9.17 -7.34 14.04
CA LYS A 128 9.55 -8.56 13.31
C LYS A 128 10.67 -8.30 12.28
N PRO A 129 11.54 -9.30 12.04
CA PRO A 129 12.48 -9.27 10.93
C PRO A 129 11.79 -9.03 9.59
N GLU A 130 12.50 -8.43 8.63
CA GLU A 130 11.92 -8.04 7.34
C GLU A 130 11.34 -9.22 6.56
N ASN A 131 12.03 -10.36 6.53
CA ASN A 131 11.52 -11.56 5.87
C ASN A 131 10.20 -12.07 6.47
N GLU A 132 10.05 -11.96 7.79
CA GLU A 132 8.79 -12.32 8.46
C GLU A 132 7.67 -11.32 8.14
N LYS A 133 7.99 -10.02 8.05
CA LYS A 133 7.04 -8.98 7.64
C LYS A 133 6.53 -9.17 6.21
N ILE A 134 7.41 -9.59 5.30
CA ILE A 134 7.05 -9.92 3.91
C ILE A 134 6.16 -11.17 3.90
N LEU A 135 6.50 -12.19 4.69
CA LEU A 135 5.71 -13.42 4.80
C LEU A 135 4.31 -13.12 5.35
N ASP A 136 4.21 -12.31 6.40
CA ASP A 136 2.93 -11.90 6.99
C ASP A 136 2.05 -11.17 5.97
N ARG A 137 2.62 -10.22 5.21
CA ARG A 137 1.91 -9.52 4.12
C ARG A 137 1.39 -10.51 3.07
N ALA A 138 2.23 -11.44 2.64
CA ALA A 138 1.85 -12.44 1.65
C ALA A 138 0.77 -13.40 2.18
N SER A 139 0.86 -13.82 3.44
CA SER A 139 -0.17 -14.62 4.11
C SER A 139 -1.52 -13.89 4.16
N LYS A 140 -1.54 -12.59 4.49
CA LYS A 140 -2.77 -11.78 4.45
C LYS A 140 -3.35 -11.69 3.03
N LEU A 141 -2.51 -11.62 2.01
CA LEU A 141 -2.96 -11.63 0.61
C LEU A 141 -3.56 -12.98 0.22
N ASN A 142 -2.90 -14.09 0.57
CA ASN A 142 -3.42 -15.44 0.37
C ASN A 142 -4.76 -15.66 1.10
N GLY A 143 -4.83 -15.30 2.39
CA GLY A 143 -6.05 -15.39 3.18
C GLY A 143 -7.20 -14.53 2.65
N ALA A 144 -6.90 -13.45 1.91
CA ALA A 144 -7.87 -12.65 1.19
C ALA A 144 -8.13 -13.13 -0.26
N ASN A 145 -7.74 -14.34 -0.61
CA ASN A 145 -7.89 -14.94 -1.94
C ASN A 145 -7.22 -14.13 -3.07
N ASN A 146 -6.04 -13.58 -2.80
CA ASN A 146 -5.19 -12.87 -3.78
C ASN A 146 -3.83 -13.57 -3.98
N PRO A 147 -3.79 -14.86 -4.32
CA PRO A 147 -2.54 -15.63 -4.45
C PRO A 147 -1.62 -15.11 -5.56
N GLN A 148 -2.15 -14.46 -6.58
CA GLN A 148 -1.40 -13.79 -7.65
C GLN A 148 -0.54 -12.63 -7.14
N LEU A 149 -0.95 -11.98 -6.04
CA LEU A 149 -0.19 -10.89 -5.39
C LEU A 149 0.75 -11.43 -4.31
N ALA A 150 0.39 -12.53 -3.65
CA ALA A 150 1.20 -13.18 -2.63
C ALA A 150 2.42 -13.91 -3.22
N LEU A 151 2.20 -14.71 -4.27
CA LEU A 151 3.21 -15.63 -4.81
C LEU A 151 4.55 -14.96 -5.14
N PRO A 152 4.61 -13.80 -5.82
CA PRO A 152 5.90 -13.15 -6.12
C PRO A 152 6.71 -12.83 -4.86
N LYS A 153 6.05 -12.39 -3.77
CA LYS A 153 6.70 -12.08 -2.49
C LYS A 153 7.23 -13.34 -1.82
N LEU A 154 6.45 -14.42 -1.84
CA LEU A 154 6.84 -15.70 -1.27
C LEU A 154 8.03 -16.31 -2.02
N LEU A 155 8.06 -16.20 -3.35
CA LEU A 155 9.19 -16.67 -4.17
C LEU A 155 10.47 -15.90 -3.91
N GLU A 156 10.38 -14.59 -3.65
CA GLU A 156 11.54 -13.78 -3.25
C GLU A 156 12.13 -14.27 -1.92
N LEU A 157 11.28 -14.56 -0.93
CA LEU A 157 11.71 -15.13 0.35
C LEU A 157 12.37 -16.49 0.17
N HIS A 158 11.76 -17.37 -0.61
CA HIS A 158 12.28 -18.70 -0.90
C HIS A 158 13.65 -18.64 -1.58
N LYS A 159 13.80 -17.77 -2.59
CA LYS A 159 15.07 -17.52 -3.29
C LYS A 159 16.17 -17.03 -2.35
N ASN A 160 15.81 -16.23 -1.34
CA ASN A 160 16.74 -15.73 -0.31
C ASN A 160 17.00 -16.74 0.82
N ASN A 161 16.64 -18.02 0.61
CA ASN A 161 16.84 -19.12 1.56
C ASN A 161 16.15 -18.92 2.92
N PHE A 162 15.10 -18.10 2.96
CA PHE A 162 14.21 -18.05 4.12
C PHE A 162 13.36 -19.33 4.10
N LYS A 163 13.67 -20.32 4.93
CA LYS A 163 13.05 -21.66 4.84
C LYS A 163 12.30 -22.01 6.13
N THR A 164 11.14 -21.38 6.29
CA THR A 164 10.22 -21.63 7.40
C THR A 164 9.07 -22.52 6.94
N GLU A 165 8.46 -23.25 7.89
CA GLU A 165 7.25 -24.04 7.64
C GLU A 165 6.12 -23.17 7.10
N ALA A 166 5.90 -21.99 7.70
CA ALA A 166 4.91 -21.03 7.25
C ALA A 166 5.14 -20.56 5.80
N LEU A 167 6.39 -20.32 5.38
CA LEU A 167 6.65 -19.98 3.97
C LEU A 167 6.25 -21.12 3.03
N TYR A 168 6.63 -22.36 3.34
CA TYR A 168 6.27 -23.51 2.51
C TYR A 168 4.76 -23.67 2.39
N PHE A 169 4.05 -23.56 3.52
CA PHE A 169 2.59 -23.60 3.54
C PHE A 169 1.99 -22.55 2.61
N GLU A 170 2.41 -21.28 2.74
CA GLU A 170 1.88 -20.17 1.93
C GLU A 170 2.21 -20.31 0.44
N LEU A 171 3.40 -20.83 0.08
CA LEU A 171 3.77 -21.13 -1.31
C LEU A 171 2.86 -22.20 -1.91
N ILE A 172 2.69 -23.32 -1.21
CA ILE A 172 1.84 -24.44 -1.63
C ILE A 172 0.41 -23.93 -1.80
N PHE A 173 -0.09 -23.15 -0.83
CA PHE A 173 -1.41 -22.53 -0.92
C PHE A 173 -1.54 -21.65 -2.17
N SER A 174 -0.60 -20.72 -2.40
CA SER A 174 -0.65 -19.85 -3.57
C SER A 174 -0.62 -20.62 -4.88
N TYR A 175 0.24 -21.63 -5.00
CA TYR A 175 0.32 -22.46 -6.20
C TYR A 175 -0.98 -23.23 -6.44
N ASN A 176 -1.52 -23.88 -5.41
CA ASN A 176 -2.80 -24.60 -5.49
C ASN A 176 -3.96 -23.67 -5.89
N ALA A 177 -4.06 -22.49 -5.26
CA ALA A 177 -5.11 -21.51 -5.55
C ALA A 177 -5.01 -20.95 -6.99
N LEU A 178 -3.82 -21.00 -7.60
CA LEU A 178 -3.58 -20.62 -8.99
C LEU A 178 -3.66 -21.81 -9.97
N GLY A 179 -4.00 -23.02 -9.50
CA GLY A 179 -4.09 -24.23 -10.33
C GLY A 179 -2.73 -24.80 -10.77
N LYS A 180 -1.64 -24.37 -10.13
CA LYS A 180 -0.26 -24.80 -10.41
C LYS A 180 0.14 -25.98 -9.53
N PHE A 181 -0.60 -27.08 -9.66
CA PHE A 181 -0.45 -28.27 -8.82
C PHE A 181 0.95 -28.91 -8.89
N PRO A 182 1.60 -29.03 -10.06
CA PRO A 182 2.96 -29.59 -10.13
C PRO A 182 3.98 -28.79 -9.30
N GLU A 183 3.91 -27.46 -9.34
CA GLU A 183 4.77 -26.60 -8.54
C GLU A 183 4.46 -26.70 -7.04
N ALA A 184 3.18 -26.80 -6.67
CA ALA A 184 2.78 -27.04 -5.28
C ALA A 184 3.36 -28.35 -4.74
N GLU A 185 3.30 -29.43 -5.53
CA GLU A 185 3.86 -30.74 -5.19
C GLU A 185 5.38 -30.67 -5.02
N MET A 186 6.08 -30.00 -5.95
CA MET A 186 7.53 -29.78 -5.84
C MET A 186 7.92 -29.05 -4.54
N ILE A 187 7.20 -27.99 -4.18
CA ILE A 187 7.45 -27.24 -2.95
C ILE A 187 7.12 -28.09 -1.71
N SER A 188 6.07 -28.91 -1.76
CA SER A 188 5.72 -29.83 -0.67
C SER A 188 6.81 -30.87 -0.42
N GLN A 189 7.34 -31.48 -1.48
CA GLN A 189 8.47 -32.42 -1.40
C GLN A 189 9.73 -31.73 -0.86
N GLU A 190 9.99 -30.49 -1.26
CA GLU A 190 11.09 -29.69 -0.70
C GLU A 190 10.88 -29.44 0.81
N ALA A 191 9.68 -29.09 1.24
CA ALA A 191 9.35 -28.87 2.65
C ALA A 191 9.60 -30.13 3.49
N ILE A 192 9.19 -31.30 2.99
CA ILE A 192 9.44 -32.60 3.64
C ILE A 192 10.95 -32.86 3.77
N LYS A 193 11.69 -32.69 2.67
CA LYS A 193 13.15 -32.89 2.65
C LYS A 193 13.87 -31.96 3.64
N ASN A 194 13.40 -30.72 3.77
CA ASN A 194 13.95 -29.74 4.71
C ASN A 194 13.42 -29.90 6.16
N LYS A 195 12.58 -30.91 6.44
CA LYS A 195 11.93 -31.13 7.74
C LYS A 195 11.12 -29.91 8.21
N LYS A 196 10.40 -29.29 7.26
CA LYS A 196 9.52 -28.12 7.45
C LYS A 196 8.09 -28.39 6.98
N ALA A 197 7.68 -29.66 6.91
CA ALA A 197 6.34 -30.06 6.55
C ALA A 197 5.51 -30.39 7.80
N ASP A 198 4.43 -29.64 8.00
CA ASP A 198 3.38 -29.97 8.95
C ASP A 198 2.41 -31.00 8.35
N ASP A 199 1.37 -31.38 9.09
CA ASP A 199 0.41 -32.37 8.63
C ASP A 199 -0.47 -31.86 7.48
N LEU A 200 -0.68 -30.54 7.38
CA LEU A 200 -1.40 -29.92 6.26
C LEU A 200 -0.60 -30.02 4.97
N ILE A 201 0.71 -29.76 5.02
CA ILE A 201 1.63 -29.90 3.90
C ILE A 201 1.69 -31.37 3.44
N LYS A 202 1.83 -32.32 4.36
CA LYS A 202 1.86 -33.77 4.04
C LYS A 202 0.56 -34.28 3.43
N LYS A 203 -0.59 -33.69 3.80
CA LYS A 203 -1.87 -34.07 3.22
C LYS A 203 -1.95 -33.70 1.74
N ASN A 204 -1.39 -32.55 1.35
CA ASN A 204 -1.39 -32.09 -0.05
C ASN A 204 -0.62 -33.02 -1.00
N THR A 205 0.42 -33.74 -0.52
CA THR A 205 1.17 -34.73 -1.33
C THR A 205 0.43 -36.05 -1.55
N SER A 206 -0.67 -36.30 -0.84
CA SER A 206 -1.36 -37.61 -0.86
C SER A 206 -2.64 -37.63 -1.71
N THR A 207 -3.01 -36.49 -2.30
CA THR A 207 -4.34 -36.26 -2.92
C THR A 207 -4.35 -36.20 -4.45
N HIS A 208 -3.28 -36.63 -5.12
CA HIS A 208 -3.22 -36.71 -6.58
C HIS A 208 -2.76 -38.08 -7.07
#